data_AF-A0A3D5CC47-F1
#
_entry.id   AF-A0A3D5CC47-F1
#
_cell.length_a   1.000
_cell.length_b   1.000
_cell.length_c   1.000
_cell.angle_alpha   90.00
_cell.angle_beta   90.00
_cell.angle_gamma   90.00
#
_symmetry.space_group_name_H-M   'P 1'
#
loop_
_entity.id
_entity.type
_entity.pdbx_description
1 polymer ?
#
loop_
_entity_poly.entity_id
_entity_poly.type
_entity_poly.pdbx_seq_one_letter_code
_entity_poly.pdbx_strand_id
1 'polypeptide(L)'
;MNDEAPTTASWQHDARRDLLANAGDRLALFTRGEGAYLWDDAGKRYLDFLAGIAVNSLGHAHPAFVEAVSAQAATLAHVSNYFATPPQLGLAAKLKRLAGTG
;
A
#
# COMPACT_ATOMS: atom_id res chain seq x y z
N MET A 1 -11.68 25.52 38.92
CA MET A 1 -11.51 25.71 37.47
C MET A 1 -10.87 24.44 36.98
N ASN A 2 -11.69 23.50 36.50
CA ASN A 2 -11.21 22.20 36.07
C ASN A 2 -10.63 22.35 34.66
N ASP A 3 -9.31 22.33 34.55
CA ASP A 3 -8.62 22.11 33.28
C ASP A 3 -8.71 20.61 32.94
N GLU A 4 -9.82 20.20 32.33
CA GLU A 4 -9.81 18.98 31.51
C GLU A 4 -9.04 19.30 30.22
N ALA A 5 -7.76 18.93 30.19
CA ALA A 5 -7.05 18.81 28.93
C ALA A 5 -7.83 17.84 28.03
N PRO A 6 -8.09 18.19 26.76
CA PRO A 6 -8.80 17.29 25.87
C PRO A 6 -8.02 15.98 25.79
N THR A 7 -8.67 14.87 26.15
CA THR A 7 -8.14 13.51 25.96
C THR A 7 -7.66 13.40 24.52
N THR A 8 -6.36 13.53 24.30
CA THR A 8 -5.81 13.63 22.95
C THR A 8 -5.96 12.26 22.32
N ALA A 9 -6.91 12.12 21.39
CA ALA A 9 -7.08 10.92 20.61
C ALA A 9 -5.74 10.61 19.91
N SER A 10 -5.10 9.52 20.35
CA SER A 10 -3.87 9.04 19.75
C SER A 10 -4.19 7.87 18.83
N TRP A 11 -3.49 7.75 17.71
CA TRP A 11 -3.73 6.67 16.76
C TRP A 11 -3.58 5.28 17.39
N GLN A 12 -2.81 5.16 18.49
CA GLN A 12 -2.71 3.93 19.27
C GLN A 12 -4.05 3.56 19.94
N HIS A 13 -4.77 4.55 20.49
CA HIS A 13 -6.09 4.33 21.08
C HIS A 13 -7.08 3.86 20.02
N ASP A 14 -7.13 4.55 18.88
CA ASP A 14 -8.01 4.18 17.77
C ASP A 14 -7.68 2.79 17.21
N ALA A 15 -6.39 2.50 17.01
CA ALA A 15 -5.94 1.19 16.55
C ALA A 15 -6.36 0.04 17.49
N ARG A 16 -6.28 0.24 18.81
CA ARG A 16 -6.68 -0.78 19.80
C ARG A 16 -8.19 -0.95 19.90
N ARG A 17 -8.95 0.13 19.70
CA ARG A 17 -10.41 0.11 19.74
C ARG A 17 -10.99 -0.56 18.49
N ASP A 18 -10.46 -0.21 17.31
CA ASP A 18 -11.12 -0.49 16.03
C ASP A 18 -10.48 -1.63 15.23
N LEU A 19 -9.20 -1.97 15.46
CA LEU A 19 -8.53 -3.06 14.75
C LEU A 19 -8.49 -4.34 15.58
N LEU A 20 -8.64 -5.48 14.88
CA LEU A 20 -8.43 -6.79 15.51
C LEU A 20 -6.97 -6.95 15.94
N ALA A 21 -6.76 -7.39 17.19
CA ALA A 21 -5.45 -7.62 17.78
C ALA A 21 -4.77 -8.91 17.26
N ASN A 22 -4.41 -8.94 15.98
CA ASN A 22 -3.82 -10.11 15.31
C ASN A 22 -2.29 -10.10 15.23
N ALA A 23 -1.66 -8.93 15.40
CA ALA A 23 -0.22 -8.74 15.15
C ALA A 23 0.44 -7.81 16.19
N GLY A 24 -0.10 -7.77 17.42
CA GLY A 24 0.36 -6.88 18.48
C GLY A 24 0.04 -5.39 18.22
N ASP A 25 0.62 -4.52 19.04
CA ASP A 25 0.52 -3.06 18.88
C ASP A 25 1.22 -2.60 17.59
N ARG A 26 0.70 -1.54 16.97
CA ARG A 26 1.30 -0.94 15.76
C ARG A 26 2.53 -0.11 16.16
N LEU A 27 3.64 -0.29 15.42
CA LEU A 27 4.93 0.30 15.77
C LEU A 27 5.05 1.80 15.44
N ALA A 28 4.36 2.24 14.38
CA ALA A 28 4.35 3.63 13.93
C ALA A 28 3.09 3.89 13.09
N LEU A 29 2.66 5.15 13.01
CA LEU A 29 1.66 5.61 12.06
C LEU A 29 2.37 6.23 10.85
N PHE A 30 2.57 5.46 9.78
CA PHE A 30 3.11 6.00 8.54
C PHE A 30 2.05 6.78 7.76
N THR A 31 2.39 7.99 7.32
CA THR A 31 1.49 8.92 6.61
C THR A 31 1.89 9.16 5.16
N ARG A 32 3.15 8.85 4.80
CA ARG A 32 3.67 8.98 3.43
C ARG A 32 4.75 7.94 3.15
N GLY A 33 4.83 7.49 1.90
CA GLY A 33 5.95 6.71 1.37
C GLY A 33 6.37 7.21 -0.01
N GLU A 34 7.67 7.12 -0.31
CA GLU A 34 8.27 7.48 -1.60
C GLU A 34 9.55 6.68 -1.82
N GLY A 35 9.58 5.87 -2.88
CA GLY A 35 10.72 4.99 -3.16
C GLY A 35 11.00 4.06 -1.97
N ALA A 36 12.23 4.07 -1.46
CA ALA A 36 12.62 3.27 -0.30
C ALA A 36 12.39 3.98 1.05
N TYR A 37 11.68 5.11 1.10
CA TYR A 37 11.50 5.90 2.32
C TYR A 37 10.04 5.96 2.78
N LEU A 38 9.88 6.02 4.10
CA LEU A 38 8.61 6.23 4.80
C LEU A 38 8.70 7.43 5.72
N TRP A 39 7.58 8.09 5.97
CA TRP A 39 7.43 9.18 6.94
C TRP A 39 6.29 8.86 7.91
N ASP A 40 6.54 9.01 9.22
CA ASP A 40 5.51 8.87 10.24
C ASP A 40 4.68 10.15 10.43
N ASP A 41 3.71 10.11 11.35
CA ASP A 41 2.84 11.23 11.70
C ASP A 41 3.56 12.39 12.37
N ALA A 42 4.76 12.14 12.92
CA ALA A 42 5.67 13.18 13.42
C ALA A 42 6.63 13.72 12.34
N GLY A 43 6.55 13.22 11.10
CA GLY A 43 7.39 13.64 9.97
C GLY A 43 8.80 13.03 9.99
N LYS A 44 9.10 12.07 10.87
CA LYS A 44 10.39 11.38 10.88
C LYS A 44 10.49 10.47 9.67
N ARG A 45 11.63 10.54 8.97
CA ARG A 45 11.92 9.73 7.79
C ARG A 45 12.64 8.43 8.15
N TYR A 46 12.20 7.33 7.57
CA TYR A 46 12.73 5.98 7.74
C TYR A 46 13.18 5.43 6.40
N LEU A 47 14.34 4.78 6.35
CA LEU A 47 14.72 3.91 5.24
C LEU A 47 14.05 2.54 5.44
N ASP A 48 13.24 2.12 4.49
CA ASP A 48 12.40 0.91 4.60
C ASP A 48 13.18 -0.33 4.15
N PHE A 49 13.65 -1.11 5.12
CA PHE A 49 14.27 -2.43 4.88
C PHE A 49 13.29 -3.59 5.03
N LEU A 50 12.03 -3.33 5.36
CA LEU A 50 10.98 -4.35 5.39
C LEU A 50 10.34 -4.49 4.00
N ALA A 51 10.17 -3.38 3.28
CA ALA A 51 9.51 -3.27 1.98
C ALA A 51 8.14 -3.98 1.96
N GLY A 52 7.41 -3.92 3.09
CA GLY A 52 6.14 -4.63 3.25
C GLY A 52 6.28 -6.16 3.14
N ILE A 53 7.34 -6.75 3.71
CA ILE A 53 7.70 -8.16 3.51
C ILE A 53 7.97 -8.42 2.02
N ALA A 54 8.92 -7.67 1.46
CA ALA A 54 9.36 -7.73 0.06
C ALA A 54 8.28 -7.42 -1.01
N VAL A 55 7.09 -6.95 -0.62
CA VAL A 55 6.00 -6.56 -1.54
C VAL A 55 6.35 -5.33 -2.37
N ASN A 56 6.90 -4.29 -1.74
CA ASN A 56 7.14 -2.99 -2.36
C ASN A 56 8.45 -2.96 -3.15
N SER A 57 8.61 -3.91 -4.08
CA SER A 57 9.83 -4.09 -4.88
C SER A 57 10.17 -2.90 -5.80
N LEU A 58 9.17 -2.09 -6.18
CA LEU A 58 9.35 -0.82 -6.90
C LEU A 58 9.52 0.39 -5.97
N GLY A 59 9.44 0.19 -4.66
CA GLY A 59 9.29 1.24 -3.66
C GLY A 59 7.84 1.75 -3.56
N HIS A 60 7.61 2.59 -2.55
CA HIS A 60 6.33 3.24 -2.29
C HIS A 60 6.02 4.32 -3.34
N ALA A 61 4.76 4.40 -3.77
CA ALA A 61 4.25 5.43 -4.68
C ALA A 61 5.05 5.62 -5.99
N HIS A 62 5.58 4.53 -6.55
CA HIS A 62 6.34 4.59 -7.81
C HIS A 62 5.47 5.19 -8.94
N PRO A 63 5.91 6.25 -9.65
CA PRO A 63 5.06 6.98 -10.61
C PRO A 63 4.42 6.10 -11.69
N ALA A 64 5.20 5.19 -12.28
CA ALA A 64 4.70 4.26 -13.30
C ALA A 64 3.60 3.30 -12.77
N PHE A 65 3.64 2.94 -11.48
CA PHE A 65 2.61 2.10 -10.88
C PHE A 65 1.33 2.89 -10.62
N VAL A 66 1.47 4.10 -10.05
CA VAL A 66 0.36 5.01 -9.78
C VAL A 66 -0.39 5.36 -11.06
N GLU A 67 0.33 5.69 -12.13
CA GLU A 67 -0.25 5.99 -13.43
C GLU A 67 -1.00 4.80 -14.02
N ALA A 68 -0.36 3.62 -14.09
CA ALA A 68 -0.95 2.42 -14.68
C ALA A 68 -2.22 1.97 -13.95
N VAL A 69 -2.21 1.97 -12.60
CA VAL A 69 -3.37 1.59 -11.79
C VAL A 69 -4.51 2.61 -11.95
N SER A 70 -4.20 3.91 -11.85
CA SER A 70 -5.20 4.97 -11.94
C SER A 70 -5.89 4.97 -13.31
N ALA A 71 -5.10 4.89 -14.39
CA ALA A 71 -5.63 4.86 -15.76
C ALA A 71 -6.51 3.63 -16.01
N GLN A 72 -6.07 2.45 -15.58
CA GLN A 72 -6.86 1.24 -15.76
C GLN A 72 -8.12 1.24 -14.89
N ALA A 73 -8.05 1.70 -13.64
CA ALA A 73 -9.22 1.81 -12.77
C ALA A 73 -10.28 2.77 -13.31
N ALA A 74 -9.86 3.89 -13.91
CA ALA A 74 -10.76 4.83 -14.58
C ALA A 74 -11.39 4.25 -15.86
N THR A 75 -10.78 3.23 -16.46
CA THR A 75 -11.26 2.58 -17.68
C THR A 75 -12.16 1.38 -17.39
N LEU A 76 -11.64 0.42 -16.63
CA LEU A 76 -12.30 -0.84 -16.30
C LEU A 76 -11.63 -1.53 -15.11
N ALA A 77 -12.38 -1.78 -14.04
CA ALA A 77 -11.86 -2.41 -12.83
C ALA A 77 -11.98 -3.96 -12.83
N HIS A 78 -13.16 -4.51 -13.12
CA HIS A 78 -13.38 -5.96 -13.03
C HIS A 78 -14.53 -6.44 -13.92
N VAL A 79 -14.34 -7.60 -14.57
CA VAL A 79 -15.35 -8.23 -15.46
C VAL A 79 -15.50 -9.74 -15.23
N SER A 80 -15.06 -10.28 -14.08
CA SER A 80 -14.94 -11.73 -13.84
C SER A 80 -13.99 -12.44 -14.83
N ASN A 81 -13.85 -13.76 -14.68
CA ASN A 81 -13.07 -14.58 -15.60
C ASN A 81 -13.88 -15.08 -16.82
N TYR A 82 -15.16 -14.70 -16.93
CA TYR A 82 -15.97 -15.03 -18.11
C TYR A 82 -15.65 -14.17 -19.33
N PHE A 83 -15.03 -13.00 -19.13
CA PHE A 83 -14.66 -12.08 -20.20
C PHE A 83 -13.16 -11.80 -20.18
N ALA A 84 -12.58 -11.53 -21.36
CA ALA A 84 -11.18 -11.21 -21.51
C ALA A 84 -10.95 -9.68 -21.54
N THR A 85 -9.74 -9.24 -21.16
CA THR A 85 -9.33 -7.84 -21.28
C THR A 85 -7.96 -7.71 -21.98
N PRO A 86 -7.69 -6.61 -22.71
CA PRO A 86 -6.40 -6.41 -23.36
C PRO A 86 -5.19 -6.48 -22.40
N PRO A 87 -5.21 -5.86 -21.19
CA PRO A 87 -4.10 -5.97 -20.24
C PRO A 87 -3.84 -7.41 -19.77
N GLN A 88 -4.91 -8.20 -19.57
CA GLN A 88 -4.80 -9.61 -19.17
C GLN A 88 -4.07 -10.44 -20.23
N LEU A 89 -4.47 -10.31 -21.50
CA LEU A 89 -3.84 -11.02 -22.62
C LEU A 89 -2.37 -10.61 -22.80
N GLY A 90 -2.09 -9.30 -22.74
CA GLY A 90 -0.74 -8.76 -22.89
C GLY A 90 0.21 -9.21 -21.78
N LEU A 91 -0.24 -9.19 -20.52
CA LEU A 91 0.57 -9.65 -19.39
C LEU A 91 0.84 -11.15 -19.45
N ALA A 92 -0.17 -11.97 -19.76
CA ALA A 92 0.00 -13.42 -19.89
C ALA A 92 1.06 -13.78 -20.95
N ALA A 93 0.99 -13.14 -22.12
CA ALA A 93 1.99 -13.33 -23.18
C ALA A 93 3.40 -12.89 -22.75
N LYS A 94 3.53 -11.76 -22.03
CA LYS A 94 4.82 -11.28 -21.52
C LYS A 94 5.42 -12.23 -20.49
N LEU A 95 4.62 -12.74 -19.56
CA LEU A 95 5.08 -13.66 -18.52
C LEU A 95 5.55 -14.99 -19.11
N LYS A 96 4.79 -15.60 -20.04
CA LYS A 96 5.20 -16.82 -20.74
C LYS A 96 6.59 -16.68 -21.36
N ARG A 97 6.81 -15.57 -22.08
CA ARG A 97 8.10 -15.28 -22.73
C ARG A 97 9.24 -15.13 -21.72
N LEU A 98 9.02 -14.40 -20.63
CA LEU A 98 10.06 -14.14 -19.61
C LEU A 98 10.39 -15.38 -18.78
N ALA A 99 9.39 -16.24 -18.53
CA ALA A 99 9.56 -17.47 -17.75
C ALA A 99 10.08 -18.66 -18.58
N GLY A 100 10.19 -18.53 -19.91
CA GLY A 100 10.57 -19.63 -20.80
C GLY A 100 9.53 -20.76 -20.88
N THR A 101 8.27 -20.46 -20.59
CA THR A 101 7.16 -21.43 -20.57
C THR A 101 6.25 -21.30 -21.80
N GLY A 102 6.78 -20.73 -22.88
CA GLY A 102 6.08 -20.50 -24.14
C GLY A 102 7.03 -20.34 -25.32
#